data_AF-A0A1Y1JUL3-F1
#
_entry.id   AF-A0A1Y1JUL3-F1
#
_cell.length_a   1.000
_cell.length_b   1.000
_cell.length_c   1.000
_cell.angle_alpha   90.00
_cell.angle_beta   90.00
_cell.angle_gamma   90.00
#
_symmetry.space_group_name_H-M   'P 1'
#
loop_
_entity.id
_entity.type
_entity.pdbx_description
1 polymer ?
#
loop_
_entity_poly.entity_id
_entity_poly.type
_entity_poly.pdbx_seq_one_letter_code
_entity_poly.pdbx_strand_id
1 'polypeptide(L)'
;VLHRDLKPQNLLIDKEGNLKLADFGLARAFGVPLRTYTHEVVTLWYRAPEILLGGRQYSTGVDMWSVGCIFAEMCTRKPLFPGDSEIDEIFKIFRNLGTPDEEVWPGVTSYPDFKSSFPKWKRDYRQPLCQNL
;
A
#
# COMPACT_ATOMS: atom_id res chain seq x y z
N VAL A 1 -16.23 0.42 -8.59
CA VAL A 1 -15.11 -0.21 -9.30
C VAL A 1 -13.88 0.03 -8.45
N LEU A 2 -13.08 -0.99 -8.15
CA LEU A 2 -11.81 -0.88 -7.43
C LEU A 2 -10.67 -0.97 -8.45
N HIS A 3 -9.65 -0.12 -8.36
CA HIS A 3 -8.56 -0.09 -9.35
C HIS A 3 -7.48 -1.14 -9.07
N ARG A 4 -7.04 -1.28 -7.81
CA ARG A 4 -6.14 -2.36 -7.32
C ARG A 4 -4.70 -2.37 -7.85
N ASP A 5 -4.33 -1.42 -8.70
CA ASP A 5 -2.96 -1.28 -9.25
C ASP A 5 -2.66 0.20 -9.50
N LEU A 6 -3.04 1.07 -8.55
CA LEU A 6 -2.69 2.48 -8.63
C LEU A 6 -1.20 2.65 -8.39
N LYS A 7 -0.53 3.24 -9.38
CA LYS A 7 0.90 3.57 -9.38
C LYS A 7 1.13 4.79 -10.29
N PRO A 8 2.23 5.54 -10.14
CA PRO A 8 2.49 6.74 -10.94
C PRO A 8 2.44 6.49 -12.45
N GLN A 9 2.85 5.30 -12.91
CA GLN A 9 2.78 4.91 -14.34
C GLN A 9 1.34 4.86 -14.87
N ASN A 10 0.36 4.67 -13.99
CA ASN A 10 -1.08 4.60 -14.32
C ASN A 10 -1.78 5.96 -14.13
N LEU A 11 -1.03 7.02 -13.81
CA LEU A 11 -1.49 8.39 -13.71
C LEU A 11 -1.07 9.19 -14.94
N LEU A 12 -2.01 9.46 -15.84
CA LEU A 12 -1.76 10.25 -17.05
C LEU A 12 -2.11 11.71 -16.80
N ILE A 13 -1.27 12.62 -17.26
CA ILE A 13 -1.48 14.07 -17.18
C ILE A 13 -1.48 14.64 -18.60
N ASP A 14 -2.54 15.37 -18.96
CA ASP A 14 -2.59 16.09 -20.24
C ASP A 14 -1.90 17.46 -20.17
N LYS A 15 -1.83 18.17 -21.31
CA LYS A 15 -1.11 19.45 -21.41
C LYS A 15 -1.78 20.56 -20.59
N GLU A 16 -3.06 20.38 -20.29
CA GLU A 16 -3.89 21.27 -19.50
C GLU A 16 -3.80 20.96 -17.99
N GLY A 17 -3.04 19.93 -17.61
CA GLY A 17 -2.82 19.55 -16.22
C GLY A 17 -3.93 18.67 -15.63
N ASN A 18 -4.82 18.10 -16.44
CA ASN A 18 -5.84 17.18 -15.94
C ASN A 18 -5.23 15.80 -15.69
N LEU A 19 -5.41 15.31 -14.46
CA LEU A 19 -5.04 13.97 -14.05
C LEU A 19 -6.12 12.96 -14.46
N LYS A 20 -5.72 11.88 -15.14
CA LYS A 20 -6.59 10.77 -15.54
C LYS A 20 -6.00 9.44 -15.09
N LEU A 21 -6.82 8.60 -14.49
CA LEU A 21 -6.46 7.21 -14.18
C LEU A 21 -6.48 6.37 -15.46
N ALA A 22 -5.46 5.54 -15.63
CA ALA A 22 -5.32 4.60 -16.73
C ALA A 22 -5.08 3.18 -16.21
N ASP A 23 -5.14 2.19 -17.10
CA ASP A 23 -4.92 0.77 -16.80
C ASP A 23 -5.85 0.16 -15.73
N PHE A 24 -7.12 0.06 -16.11
CA PHE A 24 -8.13 -0.69 -15.36
C PHE A 24 -8.04 -2.21 -15.61
N GLY A 25 -6.93 -2.75 -16.15
CA GLY A 25 -6.78 -4.16 -16.49
C GLY A 25 -6.92 -5.10 -15.29
N LEU A 26 -6.64 -4.60 -14.08
CA LEU A 26 -6.82 -5.29 -12.81
C LEU A 26 -8.06 -4.82 -12.02
N ALA A 27 -8.83 -3.89 -12.58
CA ALA A 27 -9.99 -3.33 -11.92
C ALA A 27 -11.16 -4.33 -11.89
N ARG A 28 -11.92 -4.34 -10.79
CA ARG A 28 -13.12 -5.20 -10.67
C ARG A 28 -14.28 -4.51 -9.94
N ALA A 29 -15.48 -4.99 -10.25
CA ALA A 29 -16.68 -4.70 -9.47
C ALA A 29 -16.56 -5.34 -8.07
N PHE A 30 -17.22 -4.74 -7.09
CA PHE A 30 -17.24 -5.24 -5.70
C PHE A 30 -17.74 -6.69 -5.65
N GLY A 31 -17.15 -7.52 -4.77
CA GLY A 31 -17.61 -8.88 -4.52
C GLY A 31 -17.03 -10.01 -5.40
N VAL A 32 -16.15 -9.70 -6.37
CA VAL A 32 -15.50 -10.76 -7.16
C VAL A 32 -14.16 -11.17 -6.50
N PRO A 33 -14.01 -12.43 -6.03
CA PRO A 33 -12.78 -12.91 -5.41
C PRO A 33 -11.62 -12.90 -6.39
N LEU A 34 -10.41 -12.67 -5.87
CA LEU A 34 -9.19 -12.71 -6.66
C LEU A 34 -8.87 -14.15 -7.10
N ARG A 35 -8.45 -14.29 -8.36
CA ARG A 35 -7.55 -15.38 -8.72
C ARG A 35 -6.20 -15.06 -8.10
N THR A 36 -5.55 -16.06 -7.52
CA THR A 36 -4.17 -16.01 -7.05
C THR A 36 -3.30 -15.55 -8.22
N TYR A 37 -2.80 -14.31 -8.18
CA TYR A 37 -1.90 -13.81 -9.22
C TYR A 37 -0.53 -14.47 -9.02
N THR A 38 0.07 -14.90 -10.12
CA THR A 38 1.42 -15.45 -10.20
C THR A 38 2.45 -14.40 -9.77
N HIS A 39 3.56 -14.86 -9.19
CA HIS A 39 4.73 -14.07 -8.76
C HIS A 39 5.48 -13.37 -9.91
N GLU A 40 4.79 -12.68 -10.82
CA GLU A 40 5.42 -11.81 -11.81
C GLU A 40 5.52 -10.40 -11.25
N VAL A 41 6.75 -9.97 -10.95
CA VAL A 41 7.29 -8.59 -10.90
C VAL A 41 6.26 -7.43 -10.88
N VAL A 42 5.33 -7.40 -9.91
CA VAL A 42 4.46 -6.25 -9.66
C VAL A 42 5.13 -5.38 -8.59
N THR A 43 5.24 -4.07 -8.84
CA THR A 43 5.76 -3.10 -7.88
C THR A 43 4.96 -3.15 -6.57
N LEU A 44 5.62 -3.47 -5.45
CA LEU A 44 5.00 -3.63 -4.13
C LEU A 44 4.69 -2.30 -3.43
N TRP A 45 5.34 -1.21 -3.86
CA TRP A 45 5.48 0.05 -3.12
C TRP A 45 4.18 0.80 -2.82
N TYR A 46 3.08 0.41 -3.48
CA TYR A 46 1.77 1.03 -3.33
C TYR A 46 0.73 0.05 -2.76
N ARG A 47 1.16 -1.15 -2.35
CA ARG A 47 0.28 -2.21 -1.86
C ARG A 47 -0.07 -1.99 -0.39
N ALA A 48 -1.36 -2.09 -0.08
CA ALA A 48 -1.85 -1.89 1.28
C ALA A 48 -1.41 -3.01 2.23
N PRO A 49 -1.18 -2.72 3.53
CA PRO A 49 -0.69 -3.69 4.50
C PRO A 49 -1.63 -4.88 4.68
N GLU A 50 -2.95 -4.68 4.58
CA GLU A 50 -3.92 -5.78 4.67
C GLU A 50 -3.75 -6.79 3.53
N ILE A 51 -3.32 -6.34 2.35
CA ILE A 51 -3.06 -7.23 1.21
C ILE A 51 -1.73 -7.96 1.41
N LEU A 52 -0.70 -7.26 1.87
CA LEU A 52 0.61 -7.85 2.20
C LEU A 52 0.52 -8.88 3.33
N LEU A 53 -0.44 -8.73 4.24
CA LEU A 53 -0.67 -9.67 5.35
C LEU A 53 -1.61 -10.84 4.98
N GLY A 54 -2.00 -10.99 3.71
CA GLY A 54 -2.82 -12.10 3.24
C GLY A 54 -4.33 -11.88 3.37
N GLY A 55 -4.75 -10.62 3.52
CA GLY A 55 -6.14 -10.20 3.53
C GLY A 55 -6.87 -10.56 2.24
N ARG A 56 -8.04 -11.19 2.38
CA ARG A 56 -8.86 -11.59 1.23
C ARG A 56 -9.89 -10.55 0.81
N GLN A 57 -10.17 -9.58 1.70
CA GLN A 57 -11.19 -8.57 1.48
C GLN A 57 -10.57 -7.32 0.87
N TYR A 58 -10.99 -7.01 -0.37
CA TYR A 58 -10.62 -5.78 -1.05
C TYR A 58 -11.69 -4.73 -0.77
N SER A 59 -11.31 -3.65 -0.10
CA SER A 59 -12.17 -2.49 0.14
C SER A 59 -11.62 -1.27 -0.61
N THR A 60 -12.36 -0.16 -0.55
CA THR A 60 -11.89 1.15 -1.02
C THR A 60 -10.63 1.63 -0.27
N GLY A 61 -10.34 1.08 0.92
CA GLY A 61 -9.14 1.41 1.69
C GLY A 61 -7.83 1.06 0.96
N VAL A 62 -7.83 -0.01 0.15
CA VAL A 62 -6.65 -0.43 -0.61
C VAL A 62 -6.25 0.62 -1.64
N ASP A 63 -7.23 1.16 -2.38
CA ASP A 63 -6.97 2.21 -3.37
C ASP A 63 -6.52 3.52 -2.66
N MET A 64 -7.11 3.85 -1.51
CA MET A 64 -6.73 5.03 -0.72
C MET A 64 -5.30 4.94 -0.16
N TRP A 65 -4.85 3.73 0.22
CA TRP A 65 -3.46 3.50 0.61
C TRP A 65 -2.49 3.81 -0.53
N SER A 66 -2.76 3.27 -1.72
CA SER A 66 -1.95 3.51 -2.92
C SER A 66 -1.88 5.00 -3.25
N VAL A 67 -3.02 5.72 -3.19
CA VAL A 67 -3.07 7.17 -3.38
C VAL A 67 -2.19 7.90 -2.36
N GLY A 68 -2.24 7.51 -1.07
CA GLY A 68 -1.38 8.10 -0.04
C GLY A 68 0.12 7.91 -0.33
N CYS A 69 0.50 6.72 -0.78
CA CYS A 69 1.90 6.43 -1.17
C CYS A 69 2.32 7.26 -2.39
N ILE A 70 1.47 7.37 -3.41
CA ILE A 70 1.75 8.19 -4.61
C ILE A 70 1.83 9.67 -4.23
N PHE A 71 0.95 10.15 -3.35
CA PHE A 71 0.98 11.54 -2.89
C PHE A 71 2.30 11.86 -2.17
N ALA A 72 2.72 11.00 -1.24
CA ALA A 72 4.02 11.12 -0.58
C ALA A 72 5.20 11.10 -1.57
N GLU A 73 5.15 10.24 -2.58
CA GLU A 73 6.17 10.18 -3.63
C GLU A 73 6.20 11.46 -4.48
N MET A 74 5.05 12.04 -4.82
CA MET A 74 5.01 13.32 -5.53
C MET A 74 5.64 14.46 -4.71
N CYS A 75 5.41 14.48 -3.39
CA CYS A 75 5.98 15.50 -2.51
C CYS A 75 7.50 15.34 -2.32
N THR A 76 7.99 14.10 -2.26
CA THR A 76 9.39 13.80 -1.89
C THR A 76 10.28 13.42 -3.08
N ARG A 77 9.68 13.18 -4.25
CA ARG A 77 10.30 12.59 -5.45
C ARG A 77 10.95 11.22 -5.21
N LYS A 78 10.55 10.53 -4.15
CA LYS A 78 11.05 9.21 -3.78
C LYS A 78 9.88 8.33 -3.33
N PRO A 79 9.85 7.04 -3.69
CA PRO A 79 8.82 6.13 -3.22
C PRO A 79 8.79 6.08 -1.70
N LEU A 80 7.59 6.09 -1.12
CA LEU A 80 7.39 6.11 0.33
C LEU A 80 7.88 4.80 0.98
N PHE A 81 7.59 3.66 0.36
CA PHE A 81 7.97 2.33 0.82
C PHE A 81 8.59 1.53 -0.35
N PRO A 82 9.91 1.66 -0.62
CA PRO A 82 10.53 0.96 -1.74
C PRO A 82 10.97 -0.46 -1.36
N GLY A 83 10.04 -1.38 -1.07
CA GLY A 83 10.34 -2.78 -0.76
C GLY A 83 10.82 -3.59 -1.96
N ASP A 84 11.74 -4.53 -1.74
CA ASP A 84 12.23 -5.48 -2.76
C ASP A 84 11.58 -6.88 -2.65
N SER A 85 10.86 -7.13 -1.57
CA SER A 85 10.14 -8.35 -1.24
C SER A 85 8.96 -8.03 -0.33
N GLU A 86 7.98 -8.93 -0.22
CA GLU A 86 6.77 -8.66 0.61
C GLU A 86 7.13 -8.42 2.08
N ILE A 87 8.10 -9.16 2.63
CA ILE A 87 8.54 -8.97 4.01
C ILE A 87 9.27 -7.64 4.22
N ASP A 88 10.09 -7.23 3.26
CA ASP A 88 10.80 -5.97 3.31
C ASP A 88 9.84 -4.78 3.16
N GLU A 89 8.83 -4.89 2.29
CA GLU A 89 7.74 -3.92 2.16
C GLU A 89 6.98 -3.76 3.49
N ILE A 90 6.55 -4.87 4.11
CA ILE A 90 5.90 -4.87 5.43
C ILE A 90 6.78 -4.17 6.47
N PHE A 91 8.08 -4.49 6.51
CA PHE A 91 9.00 -3.89 7.48
C PHE A 91 9.24 -2.41 7.24
N LYS A 92 9.28 -1.95 5.98
CA LYS A 92 9.36 -0.52 5.66
C LYS A 92 8.11 0.23 6.13
N ILE A 93 6.94 -0.34 5.90
CA ILE A 93 5.68 0.22 6.42
C ILE A 93 5.73 0.31 7.95
N PHE A 94 6.07 -0.78 8.64
CA PHE A 94 6.07 -0.82 10.09
C PHE A 94 7.14 0.06 10.74
N ARG A 95 8.31 0.22 10.11
CA ARG A 95 9.34 1.14 10.59
C ARG A 95 8.86 2.58 10.60
N ASN A 96 8.12 2.98 9.58
CA ASN A 96 7.69 4.37 9.40
C ASN A 96 6.37 4.65 10.15
N LEU A 97 5.44 3.69 10.15
CA LEU A 97 4.09 3.88 10.71
C LEU A 97 3.89 3.24 12.08
N GLY A 98 4.86 2.47 12.56
CA GLY A 98 4.73 1.61 13.73
C GLY A 98 4.24 0.22 13.35
N THR A 99 4.64 -0.77 14.13
CA THR A 99 4.10 -2.13 13.99
C THR A 99 2.70 -2.17 14.55
N PRO A 100 1.68 -2.55 13.76
CA PRO A 100 0.32 -2.59 14.25
C PRO A 100 0.15 -3.67 15.31
N ASP A 101 -0.74 -3.39 16.24
CA ASP A 101 -1.23 -4.30 17.27
C ASP A 101 -2.76 -4.20 17.34
N GLU A 102 -3.37 -4.96 18.24
CA GLU A 102 -4.82 -5.02 18.41
C GLU A 102 -5.44 -3.71 18.95
N GLU A 103 -4.62 -2.78 19.46
CA GLU A 103 -5.11 -1.48 19.92
C GLU A 103 -5.32 -0.54 18.72
N VAL A 104 -4.31 -0.43 17.84
CA VAL A 104 -4.38 0.47 16.67
C VAL A 104 -5.08 -0.16 15.46
N TRP A 105 -5.05 -1.49 15.37
CA TRP A 105 -5.70 -2.24 14.30
C TRP A 105 -6.31 -3.55 14.85
N PRO A 106 -7.54 -3.47 15.36
CA PRO A 106 -8.28 -4.64 15.82
C PRO A 106 -8.41 -5.71 14.72
N GLY A 107 -7.99 -6.92 15.04
CA GLY A 107 -7.96 -8.08 14.15
C GLY A 107 -6.67 -8.26 13.35
N VAL A 108 -5.67 -7.38 13.48
CA VAL A 108 -4.42 -7.49 12.70
C VAL A 108 -3.67 -8.80 12.96
N THR A 109 -3.74 -9.34 14.17
CA THR A 109 -3.07 -10.60 14.51
C THR A 109 -3.74 -11.83 13.89
N SER A 110 -4.96 -11.68 13.37
CA SER A 110 -5.71 -12.76 12.71
C SER A 110 -5.37 -12.94 11.24
N TYR A 111 -4.60 -12.02 10.64
CA TYR A 111 -4.20 -12.10 9.26
C TYR A 111 -3.26 -13.29 9.01
N PRO A 112 -3.40 -14.05 7.89
CA PRO A 112 -2.63 -15.27 7.64
C PRO A 112 -1.11 -15.09 7.74
N ASP A 113 -0.62 -13.96 7.24
CA ASP A 113 0.81 -13.70 7.13
C ASP A 113 1.35 -12.81 8.26
N PHE A 114 0.50 -12.40 9.21
CA PHE A 114 0.96 -11.76 10.43
C PHE A 114 1.72 -12.74 11.32
N LYS A 115 2.92 -12.37 11.77
CA LYS A 115 3.71 -13.17 12.71
C LYS A 115 3.95 -12.39 13.99
N SER A 116 3.71 -13.04 15.14
CA SER A 116 3.99 -12.46 16.46
C SER A 116 5.47 -12.12 16.65
N SER A 117 6.35 -12.79 15.91
CA SER A 117 7.80 -12.56 15.88
C SER A 117 8.24 -11.33 15.08
N PHE A 118 7.33 -10.61 14.41
CA PHE A 118 7.67 -9.37 13.73
C PHE A 118 8.25 -8.34 14.71
N PRO A 119 9.31 -7.60 14.33
CA PRO A 119 9.89 -6.59 15.20
C PRO A 119 8.83 -5.53 15.56
N LYS A 120 8.91 -4.98 16.77
CA LYS A 120 7.94 -4.02 17.31
C LYS A 120 8.49 -2.60 17.21
N TRP A 121 8.33 -1.99 16.04
CA TRP A 121 8.64 -0.59 15.81
C TRP A 121 7.55 0.32 16.38
N LYS A 122 7.95 1.45 16.96
CA LYS A 122 7.04 2.53 17.38
C LYS A 122 7.23 3.73 16.46
N ARG A 123 6.12 4.30 15.98
CA ARG A 123 6.16 5.55 15.22
C ARG A 123 6.59 6.70 16.12
N ASP A 124 7.62 7.42 15.71
CA ASP A 124 7.95 8.72 16.28
C ASP A 124 7.10 9.81 15.63
N TYR A 125 6.01 10.21 16.29
CA TYR A 125 5.13 11.26 15.79
C TYR A 125 5.75 12.66 15.77
N ARG A 126 6.95 12.85 16.36
CA ARG A 126 7.69 14.11 16.26
C ARG A 126 8.42 14.23 14.93
N GLN A 127 8.64 13.11 14.24
CA GLN A 127 9.25 13.10 12.92
C GLN A 127 8.15 13.04 11.85
N PRO A 128 8.16 13.98 10.88
CA PRO A 128 7.22 13.92 9.77
C PRO A 128 7.51 12.67 8.92
N LEU A 129 6.44 12.06 8.41
CA LEU A 129 6.54 10.87 7.57
C LEU A 129 7.31 11.16 6.27
N CYS A 130 7.13 12.36 5.72
CA CYS A 130 7.86 12.88 4.58
C CYS A 130 8.65 14.10 5.04
N GLN A 131 9.97 14.01 5.02
CA GLN A 131 10.80 15.18 5.23
C GLN A 131 10.58 16.14 4.05
N ASN A 132 10.36 17.43 4.32
CA ASN A 132 10.05 18.51 3.36
C ASN A 132 8.56 18.73 3.01
N LEU A 133 7.63 18.17 3.80
CA LEU A 133 6.27 18.70 3.95
C LEU A 133 6.17 19.46 5.27
#